data_AF-A0A2E1DMD8-F1
#
_entry.id   AF-A0A2E1DMD8-F1
#
_cell.length_a   1.000
_cell.length_b   1.000
_cell.length_c   1.000
_cell.angle_alpha   90.00
_cell.angle_beta   90.00
_cell.angle_gamma   90.00
#
_symmetry.space_group_name_H-M   'P 1'
#
loop_
_entity.id
_entity.type
_entity.pdbx_description
1 polymer ?
#
loop_
_entity_poly.entity_id
_entity_poly.type
_entity_poly.pdbx_seq_one_letter_code
_entity_poly.pdbx_strand_id
1 'polypeptide(L)'
;MTIKVESSYGLLGTDSGVSATVTKSGSIHPMFGNYQVEWWVGEEEHWYRPESETTLVHKRVGSAPVFETSLTISSGRIVAKTWAAIGREAQKPSVVTELSNESSTPVAVAIVVTPFDDIKRLRVEKNSLIVDERSQVTVDRPPGYYLLQEGSKNLESQIFNGKADKEVPPPLKSRKKSATGALIVPLTHKSGLRFVIAPTIEKKIDPGSLPDFSRVETGWGQRLKTRATTNLPNNDLGGLEPRDLVDLLILRPTPQGAIRLAAWGLVDDASERIASADPNPQWLSAAIELWIRYRRVEDFLPSNAVKIEPLVRSLGKKDALGQVLTDGLTSLLRAIGEDTAAQDLTNLNRGFPDSLLNPFDELVSETNEGVQLLSKQLPRSWYGKDFELHGMATRWGKLGFAVRWHGENAALLWEMEPHKDLVPLITIPGLQKEFSTSKTEGETLLSPLPPKDNNGTS
;
A
#
# COMPACT_ATOMS: atom_id res chain seq x y z
N MET A 1 20.45 -1.15 -1.03
CA MET A 1 20.11 0.10 -1.75
C MET A 1 18.88 -0.16 -2.59
N THR A 2 17.70 0.04 -2.02
CA THR A 2 16.46 0.03 -2.78
C THR A 2 16.17 1.50 -3.05
N ILE A 3 16.60 1.99 -4.21
CA ILE A 3 16.15 3.29 -4.70
C ILE A 3 14.66 3.11 -4.93
N LYS A 4 13.84 3.54 -3.97
CA LYS A 4 12.39 3.64 -4.12
C LYS A 4 12.20 4.79 -5.11
N VAL A 5 12.22 4.47 -6.39
CA VAL A 5 11.65 5.36 -7.40
C VAL A 5 10.22 5.56 -6.94
N GLU A 6 9.88 6.73 -6.42
CA GLU A 6 8.48 7.09 -6.18
C GLU A 6 7.76 6.78 -7.48
N SER A 7 6.87 5.80 -7.46
CA SER A 7 6.02 5.55 -8.60
C SER A 7 5.32 6.85 -8.90
N SER A 8 5.34 7.30 -10.16
CA SER A 8 4.61 8.49 -10.62
C SER A 8 3.09 8.37 -10.46
N TYR A 9 2.63 7.26 -9.86
CA TYR A 9 1.26 6.83 -9.71
C TYR A 9 1.02 6.35 -8.28
N GLY A 10 -0.17 6.64 -7.74
CA GLY A 10 -0.71 6.05 -6.51
C GLY A 10 -1.44 4.74 -6.78
N LEU A 11 -1.45 3.83 -5.81
CA LEU A 11 -2.17 2.56 -5.89
C LEU A 11 -3.56 2.69 -5.25
N LEU A 12 -4.59 2.28 -5.98
CA LEU A 12 -5.96 2.19 -5.49
C LEU A 12 -6.30 0.72 -5.29
N GLY A 13 -6.72 0.31 -4.09
CA GLY A 13 -6.96 -1.10 -3.81
C GLY A 13 -7.79 -1.35 -2.56
N THR A 14 -8.19 -2.60 -2.44
CA THR A 14 -8.84 -3.17 -1.25
C THR A 14 -8.07 -4.42 -0.84
N ASP A 15 -8.59 -5.19 0.12
CA ASP A 15 -8.00 -6.48 0.52
C ASP A 15 -7.94 -7.50 -0.62
N SER A 16 -8.79 -7.34 -1.65
CA SER A 16 -8.77 -8.17 -2.86
C SER A 16 -7.64 -7.79 -3.82
N GLY A 17 -6.85 -6.77 -3.49
CA GLY A 17 -5.70 -6.31 -4.24
C GLY A 17 -5.88 -4.95 -4.93
N VAL A 18 -4.89 -4.60 -5.76
CA VAL A 18 -4.89 -3.37 -6.57
C VAL A 18 -5.99 -3.41 -7.61
N SER A 19 -6.86 -2.40 -7.59
CA SER A 19 -7.98 -2.22 -8.53
C SER A 19 -7.63 -1.26 -9.66
N ALA A 20 -6.81 -0.24 -9.38
CA ALA A 20 -6.34 0.73 -10.35
C ALA A 20 -5.08 1.45 -9.86
N THR A 21 -4.46 2.22 -10.76
CA THR A 21 -3.50 3.26 -10.40
C THR A 21 -4.06 4.65 -10.70
N VAL A 22 -3.59 5.67 -9.98
CA VAL A 22 -3.96 7.07 -10.20
C VAL A 22 -2.71 7.92 -10.42
N THR A 23 -2.72 8.77 -11.46
CA THR A 23 -1.60 9.67 -11.77
C THR A 23 -1.61 10.90 -10.87
N LYS A 24 -0.52 11.70 -10.93
CA LYS A 24 -0.49 13.04 -10.33
C LYS A 24 -1.55 13.99 -10.90
N SER A 25 -2.07 13.73 -12.10
CA SER A 25 -3.18 14.48 -12.71
C SER A 25 -4.58 13.99 -12.26
N GLY A 26 -4.65 12.92 -11.47
CA GLY A 26 -5.92 12.29 -11.11
C GLY A 26 -6.53 11.42 -12.21
N SER A 27 -5.77 11.09 -13.27
CA SER A 27 -6.17 10.13 -14.30
C SER A 27 -6.09 8.71 -13.73
N ILE A 28 -7.08 7.88 -14.03
CA ILE A 28 -7.26 6.57 -13.41
C ILE A 28 -7.02 5.47 -14.43
N HIS A 29 -6.16 4.50 -14.10
CA HIS A 29 -5.85 3.34 -14.93
C HIS A 29 -6.34 2.06 -14.25
N PRO A 30 -7.49 1.49 -14.68
CA PRO A 30 -8.01 0.26 -14.08
C PRO A 30 -7.13 -0.94 -14.39
N MET A 31 -6.91 -1.83 -13.41
CA MET A 31 -6.09 -3.05 -13.61
C MET A 31 -6.77 -4.09 -14.51
N PHE A 32 -8.05 -3.90 -14.82
CA PHE A 32 -8.88 -4.83 -15.60
C PHE A 32 -9.18 -4.32 -17.02
N GLY A 33 -8.51 -3.27 -17.49
CA GLY A 33 -8.68 -2.74 -18.85
C GLY A 33 -7.48 -1.96 -19.35
N ASN A 34 -7.30 -1.89 -20.67
CA ASN A 34 -6.22 -1.16 -21.33
C ASN A 34 -6.63 0.28 -21.70
N TYR A 35 -7.25 0.98 -20.76
CA TYR A 35 -7.77 2.33 -20.94
C TYR A 35 -7.54 3.17 -19.70
N GLN A 36 -7.68 4.48 -19.86
CA GLN A 36 -7.70 5.41 -18.75
C GLN A 36 -9.04 6.12 -18.67
N VAL A 37 -9.37 6.58 -17.46
CA VAL A 37 -10.53 7.42 -17.17
C VAL A 37 -10.04 8.75 -16.62
N GLU A 38 -10.55 9.83 -17.19
CA GLU A 38 -10.20 11.20 -16.84
C GLU A 38 -11.47 11.99 -16.52
N TRP A 39 -11.30 13.11 -15.82
CA TRP A 39 -12.35 14.08 -15.58
C TRP A 39 -11.88 15.46 -16.04
N TRP A 40 -12.63 16.08 -16.95
CA TRP A 40 -12.34 17.42 -17.46
C TRP A 40 -13.44 18.38 -17.03
N VAL A 41 -13.08 19.65 -16.84
CA VAL A 41 -14.00 20.67 -16.31
C VAL A 41 -14.22 21.75 -17.36
N GLY A 42 -15.47 21.98 -17.75
CA GLY A 42 -15.88 23.06 -18.63
C GLY A 42 -16.47 24.22 -17.83
N GLU A 43 -15.93 25.42 -17.99
CA GLU A 43 -16.42 26.68 -17.44
C GLU A 43 -16.64 27.67 -18.58
N GLU A 44 -17.89 28.11 -18.77
CA GLU A 44 -18.29 28.97 -19.88
C GLU A 44 -17.81 28.38 -21.23
N GLU A 45 -16.86 29.03 -21.90
CA GLU A 45 -16.28 28.63 -23.19
C GLU A 45 -14.92 27.91 -23.06
N HIS A 46 -14.44 27.69 -21.83
CA HIS A 46 -13.12 27.11 -21.57
C HIS A 46 -13.21 25.73 -20.94
N TRP A 47 -12.31 24.83 -21.34
CA TRP A 47 -12.18 23.51 -20.76
C TRP A 47 -10.80 23.29 -20.17
N TYR A 48 -10.79 22.84 -18.92
CA TYR A 48 -9.61 22.46 -18.17
C TYR A 48 -9.44 20.95 -18.17
N ARG A 49 -8.25 20.49 -18.54
CA ARG A 49 -7.86 19.08 -18.46
C ARG A 49 -6.76 18.95 -17.40
N PRO A 50 -6.97 18.24 -16.28
CA PRO A 50 -6.00 18.19 -15.18
C PRO A 50 -4.55 17.87 -15.57
N GLU A 51 -4.34 17.05 -16.61
CA GLU A 51 -3.00 16.70 -17.13
C GLU A 51 -2.29 17.86 -17.86
N SER A 52 -3.05 18.80 -18.41
CA SER A 52 -2.55 19.98 -19.13
C SER A 52 -2.38 21.20 -18.22
N GLU A 53 -2.85 21.14 -16.97
CA GLU A 53 -2.86 22.27 -16.05
C GLU A 53 -1.64 22.30 -15.12
N THR A 54 -1.19 23.51 -14.80
CA THR A 54 -0.08 23.74 -13.86
C THR A 54 -0.55 24.06 -12.43
N THR A 55 -1.82 24.41 -12.26
CA THR A 55 -2.45 24.81 -10.99
C THR A 55 -3.20 23.65 -10.33
N LEU A 56 -2.50 22.51 -10.24
CA LEU A 56 -3.02 21.24 -9.74
C LEU A 56 -2.30 20.83 -8.44
N VAL A 57 -3.06 20.37 -7.45
CA VAL A 57 -2.53 19.75 -6.23
C VAL A 57 -3.02 18.31 -6.14
N HIS A 58 -2.09 17.37 -5.96
CA HIS A 58 -2.41 15.95 -5.80
C HIS A 58 -1.73 15.38 -4.55
N LYS A 59 -2.48 14.65 -3.73
CA LYS A 59 -1.96 14.01 -2.50
C LYS A 59 -2.74 12.76 -2.14
N ARG A 60 -2.11 11.85 -1.39
CA ARG A 60 -2.79 10.77 -0.67
C ARG A 60 -3.42 11.33 0.61
N VAL A 61 -4.64 10.94 0.91
CA VAL A 61 -5.36 11.30 2.14
C VAL A 61 -5.05 10.26 3.21
N GLY A 62 -4.44 10.70 4.31
CA GLY A 62 -4.07 9.82 5.42
C GLY A 62 -3.17 8.66 4.98
N SER A 63 -3.39 7.49 5.59
CA SER A 63 -2.70 6.24 5.25
C SER A 63 -3.44 5.39 4.22
N ALA A 64 -4.76 5.57 4.10
CA ALA A 64 -5.61 4.80 3.21
C ALA A 64 -5.24 5.06 1.73
N PRO A 65 -5.54 4.12 0.81
CA PRO A 65 -5.30 4.29 -0.62
C PRO A 65 -6.39 5.18 -1.24
N VAL A 66 -6.51 6.39 -0.72
CA VAL A 66 -7.45 7.45 -1.12
C VAL A 66 -6.62 8.63 -1.60
N PHE A 67 -6.92 9.15 -2.78
CA PHE A 67 -6.16 10.25 -3.38
C PHE A 67 -7.07 11.44 -3.65
N GLU A 68 -6.61 12.62 -3.29
CA GLU A 68 -7.27 13.89 -3.56
C GLU A 68 -6.50 14.63 -4.65
N THR A 69 -7.20 14.98 -5.72
CA THR A 69 -6.71 15.85 -6.80
C THR A 69 -7.57 17.11 -6.83
N SER A 70 -6.96 18.26 -6.57
CA SER A 70 -7.61 19.56 -6.63
C SER A 70 -7.14 20.36 -7.84
N LEU A 71 -8.09 20.73 -8.70
CA LEU A 71 -7.88 21.58 -9.86
C LEU A 71 -8.38 23.00 -9.58
N THR A 72 -7.58 24.01 -9.88
CA THR A 72 -7.98 25.42 -9.80
C THR A 72 -8.49 25.89 -11.16
N ILE A 73 -9.71 26.43 -11.19
CA ILE A 73 -10.36 27.06 -12.35
C ILE A 73 -10.60 28.55 -12.07
N SER A 74 -11.16 29.31 -13.01
CA SER A 74 -11.29 30.77 -12.84
C SER A 74 -12.21 31.14 -11.67
N SER A 75 -13.30 30.41 -11.48
CA SER A 75 -14.29 30.67 -10.43
C SER A 75 -14.02 30.02 -9.07
N GLY A 76 -12.95 29.21 -8.93
CA GLY A 76 -12.63 28.49 -7.70
C GLY A 76 -11.93 27.15 -7.93
N ARG A 77 -12.36 26.10 -7.21
CA ARG A 77 -11.69 24.79 -7.23
C ARG A 77 -12.67 23.65 -7.49
N ILE A 78 -12.19 22.63 -8.20
CA ILE A 78 -12.84 21.34 -8.31
C ILE A 78 -11.96 20.31 -7.60
N VAL A 79 -12.54 19.59 -6.64
CA VAL A 79 -11.81 18.62 -5.82
C VAL A 79 -12.32 17.22 -6.14
N ALA A 80 -11.45 16.36 -6.64
CA ALA A 80 -11.73 14.95 -6.89
C ALA A 80 -11.08 14.08 -5.82
N LYS A 81 -11.84 13.21 -5.16
CA LYS A 81 -11.33 12.16 -4.27
C LYS A 81 -11.57 10.80 -4.90
N THR A 82 -10.52 9.99 -5.04
CA THR A 82 -10.57 8.68 -5.70
C THR A 82 -10.08 7.57 -4.77
N TRP A 83 -10.83 6.47 -4.70
CA TRP A 83 -10.52 5.29 -3.88
C TRP A 83 -11.09 4.02 -4.51
N ALA A 84 -10.70 2.85 -3.99
CA ALA A 84 -11.33 1.58 -4.34
C ALA A 84 -12.27 1.11 -3.21
N ALA A 85 -13.42 0.54 -3.57
CA ALA A 85 -14.36 -0.01 -2.60
C ALA A 85 -15.12 -1.22 -3.16
N ILE A 86 -15.57 -2.08 -2.26
CA ILE A 86 -16.48 -3.19 -2.57
C ILE A 86 -17.87 -2.79 -2.07
N GLY A 87 -18.86 -2.80 -2.97
CA GLY A 87 -20.25 -2.55 -2.62
C GLY A 87 -20.90 -3.77 -1.97
N ARG A 88 -21.97 -3.58 -1.20
CA ARG A 88 -22.73 -4.69 -0.57
C ARG A 88 -23.17 -5.76 -1.58
N GLU A 89 -23.41 -5.33 -2.82
CA GLU A 89 -23.96 -6.15 -3.89
C GLU A 89 -22.93 -6.59 -4.94
N ALA A 90 -21.69 -6.11 -4.85
CA ALA A 90 -20.64 -6.36 -5.83
C ALA A 90 -19.60 -7.33 -5.25
N GLN A 91 -19.24 -8.36 -6.01
CA GLN A 91 -18.20 -9.32 -5.59
C GLN A 91 -16.77 -8.85 -5.92
N LYS A 92 -16.62 -7.82 -6.78
CA LYS A 92 -15.33 -7.29 -7.21
C LYS A 92 -15.19 -5.82 -6.82
N PRO A 93 -14.00 -5.37 -6.40
CA PRO A 93 -13.76 -3.98 -6.07
C PRO A 93 -13.95 -3.09 -7.30
N SER A 94 -14.52 -1.92 -7.07
CA SER A 94 -14.71 -0.88 -8.07
C SER A 94 -13.99 0.39 -7.64
N VAL A 95 -13.59 1.20 -8.61
CA VAL A 95 -12.93 2.48 -8.34
C VAL A 95 -13.99 3.56 -8.31
N VAL A 96 -14.03 4.34 -7.23
CA VAL A 96 -14.97 5.42 -7.01
C VAL A 96 -14.22 6.73 -7.09
N THR A 97 -14.80 7.72 -7.75
CA THR A 97 -14.36 9.11 -7.67
C THR A 97 -15.52 10.02 -7.32
N GLU A 98 -15.32 10.86 -6.32
CA GLU A 98 -16.21 11.96 -5.98
C GLU A 98 -15.59 13.29 -6.37
N LEU A 99 -16.26 14.02 -7.25
CA LEU A 99 -15.95 15.41 -7.52
C LEU A 99 -16.84 16.32 -6.68
N SER A 100 -16.25 17.36 -6.10
CA SER A 100 -16.93 18.46 -5.43
C SER A 100 -16.69 19.75 -6.20
N ASN A 101 -17.77 20.47 -6.54
CA ASN A 101 -17.66 21.82 -7.08
C ASN A 101 -17.58 22.84 -5.95
N GLU A 102 -16.35 23.25 -5.61
CA GLU A 102 -16.06 24.30 -4.63
C GLU A 102 -15.90 25.69 -5.28
N SER A 103 -16.30 25.82 -6.56
CA SER A 103 -16.32 27.09 -7.27
C SER A 103 -17.61 27.88 -6.99
N SER A 104 -17.58 29.15 -7.37
CA SER A 104 -18.74 30.05 -7.25
C SER A 104 -19.77 29.88 -8.37
N THR A 105 -19.48 29.09 -9.41
CA THR A 105 -20.32 28.93 -10.61
C THR A 105 -20.63 27.46 -10.92
N PRO A 106 -21.74 27.15 -11.60
CA PRO A 106 -21.95 25.83 -12.19
C PRO A 106 -20.90 25.53 -13.26
N VAL A 107 -20.45 24.27 -13.35
CA VAL A 107 -19.49 23.79 -14.36
C VAL A 107 -20.06 22.58 -15.09
N ALA A 108 -19.53 22.29 -16.28
CA ALA A 108 -19.70 20.99 -16.92
C ALA A 108 -18.55 20.06 -16.50
N VAL A 109 -18.84 18.79 -16.23
CA VAL A 109 -17.81 17.77 -15.99
C VAL A 109 -17.92 16.69 -17.04
N ALA A 110 -16.86 16.47 -17.80
CA ALA A 110 -16.76 15.36 -18.74
C ALA A 110 -16.01 14.20 -18.09
N ILE A 111 -16.65 13.04 -17.97
CA ILE A 111 -15.99 11.78 -17.60
C ILE A 111 -15.57 11.09 -18.90
N VAL A 112 -14.27 11.08 -19.14
CA VAL A 112 -13.66 10.73 -20.43
C VAL A 112 -12.98 9.37 -20.33
N VAL A 113 -13.22 8.51 -21.32
CA VAL A 113 -12.54 7.22 -21.47
C VAL A 113 -11.72 7.23 -22.76
N THR A 114 -10.41 6.98 -22.62
CA THR A 114 -9.47 6.92 -23.73
C THR A 114 -8.61 5.65 -23.67
N PRO A 115 -8.24 5.05 -24.81
CA PRO A 115 -7.41 3.84 -24.83
C PRO A 115 -5.98 4.19 -24.41
N PHE A 116 -5.37 3.31 -23.61
CA PHE A 116 -3.91 3.27 -23.46
C PHE A 116 -3.30 2.46 -24.60
N ASP A 117 -3.91 1.31 -24.89
CA ASP A 117 -3.53 0.44 -26.02
C ASP A 117 -4.73 0.26 -26.97
N ASP A 118 -5.76 -0.47 -26.53
CA ASP A 118 -6.92 -0.75 -27.37
C ASP A 118 -8.28 -0.60 -26.67
N ILE A 119 -9.22 0.07 -27.35
CA ILE A 119 -10.66 -0.01 -27.09
C ILE A 119 -11.37 -0.26 -28.42
N LYS A 120 -12.09 -1.38 -28.52
CA LYS A 120 -12.76 -1.82 -29.75
C LYS A 120 -14.21 -1.36 -29.82
N ARG A 121 -14.90 -1.30 -28.68
CA ARG A 121 -16.32 -0.96 -28.61
C ARG A 121 -16.60 -0.03 -27.43
N LEU A 122 -17.38 0.99 -27.71
CA LEU A 122 -17.98 1.85 -26.70
C LEU A 122 -19.47 1.97 -26.98
N ARG A 123 -20.28 1.91 -25.93
CA ARG A 123 -21.69 2.28 -26.03
C ARG A 123 -22.14 2.93 -24.75
N VAL A 124 -23.13 3.80 -24.89
CA VAL A 124 -23.78 4.43 -23.75
C VAL A 124 -25.01 3.61 -23.39
N GLU A 125 -25.17 3.33 -22.10
CA GLU A 125 -26.36 2.70 -21.54
C GLU A 125 -26.85 3.54 -20.35
N LYS A 126 -27.91 4.31 -20.55
CA LYS A 126 -28.44 5.28 -19.57
C LYS A 126 -27.35 6.27 -19.15
N ASN A 127 -26.78 6.08 -17.96
CA ASN A 127 -25.75 6.90 -17.32
C ASN A 127 -24.41 6.16 -17.20
N SER A 128 -24.22 5.12 -18.02
CA SER A 128 -23.02 4.29 -18.04
C SER A 128 -22.39 4.29 -19.42
N LEU A 129 -21.07 4.39 -19.48
CA LEU A 129 -20.26 4.13 -20.66
C LEU A 129 -19.70 2.71 -20.55
N ILE A 130 -20.15 1.82 -21.43
CA ILE A 130 -19.74 0.43 -21.48
C ILE A 130 -18.52 0.28 -22.39
N VAL A 131 -17.46 -0.32 -21.86
CA VAL A 131 -16.16 -0.47 -22.53
C VAL A 131 -15.93 -1.95 -22.85
N ASP A 132 -15.82 -2.24 -24.15
CA ASP A 132 -15.56 -3.58 -24.71
C ASP A 132 -16.51 -4.69 -24.22
N GLU A 133 -17.72 -4.33 -23.79
CA GLU A 133 -18.70 -5.24 -23.16
C GLU A 133 -18.13 -6.01 -21.94
N ARG A 134 -17.14 -5.43 -21.25
CA ARG A 134 -16.44 -6.07 -20.12
C ARG A 134 -16.45 -5.23 -18.84
N SER A 135 -16.33 -3.92 -18.99
CA SER A 135 -16.29 -2.99 -17.87
C SER A 135 -17.17 -1.79 -18.16
N GLN A 136 -17.47 -1.00 -17.14
CA GLN A 136 -18.33 0.16 -17.28
C GLN A 136 -17.87 1.32 -16.41
N VAL A 137 -18.06 2.54 -16.91
CA VAL A 137 -17.93 3.79 -16.16
C VAL A 137 -19.31 4.37 -15.95
N THR A 138 -19.78 4.49 -14.71
CA THR A 138 -21.15 4.91 -14.37
C THR A 138 -21.12 6.18 -13.53
N VAL A 139 -21.84 7.22 -13.97
CA VAL A 139 -22.04 8.46 -13.19
C VAL A 139 -23.34 8.37 -12.37
N ASP A 140 -23.43 9.06 -11.24
CA ASP A 140 -24.58 8.97 -10.31
C ASP A 140 -25.89 9.60 -10.81
N ARG A 141 -25.87 10.25 -11.97
CA ARG A 141 -27.03 10.93 -12.57
C ARG A 141 -27.02 10.85 -14.10
N PRO A 142 -28.14 11.10 -14.78
CA PRO A 142 -28.19 11.15 -16.25
C PRO A 142 -27.22 12.20 -16.82
N PRO A 143 -26.36 11.85 -17.79
CA PRO A 143 -25.57 12.81 -18.53
C PRO A 143 -26.45 13.74 -19.36
N GLY A 144 -26.05 15.01 -19.48
CA GLY A 144 -26.71 15.98 -20.35
C GLY A 144 -26.25 15.89 -21.80
N TYR A 145 -25.01 15.45 -22.00
CA TYR A 145 -24.43 15.25 -23.33
C TYR A 145 -23.53 14.01 -23.37
N TYR A 146 -23.37 13.49 -24.58
CA TYR A 146 -22.65 12.27 -24.87
C TYR A 146 -21.71 12.50 -26.04
N LEU A 147 -20.59 11.78 -26.06
CA LEU A 147 -19.71 11.77 -27.21
C LEU A 147 -19.06 10.40 -27.37
N LEU A 148 -19.12 9.81 -28.57
CA LEU A 148 -18.41 8.58 -28.95
C LEU A 148 -17.73 8.78 -30.31
N GLN A 149 -16.43 8.51 -30.41
CA GLN A 149 -15.70 8.65 -31.67
C GLN A 149 -14.39 7.85 -31.71
N GLU A 150 -13.69 7.87 -32.86
CA GLU A 150 -12.34 7.30 -32.99
C GLU A 150 -11.25 8.37 -32.78
N GLY A 151 -10.27 8.06 -31.93
CA GLY A 151 -9.09 8.87 -31.66
C GLY A 151 -9.26 9.86 -30.50
N SER A 152 -8.19 10.17 -29.76
CA SER A 152 -8.22 11.07 -28.60
C SER A 152 -8.17 12.55 -28.98
N LYS A 153 -7.31 12.95 -29.92
CA LYS A 153 -7.16 14.35 -30.35
C LYS A 153 -8.45 14.97 -30.91
N ASN A 154 -9.29 14.16 -31.55
CA ASN A 154 -10.59 14.61 -32.03
C ASN A 154 -11.57 14.84 -30.88
N LEU A 155 -11.42 14.11 -29.77
CA LEU A 155 -12.38 14.11 -28.66
C LEU A 155 -12.29 15.44 -27.93
N GLU A 156 -11.07 15.84 -27.60
CA GLU A 156 -10.74 17.12 -27.00
C GLU A 156 -11.31 18.27 -27.82
N SER A 157 -11.01 18.30 -29.12
CA SER A 157 -11.55 19.32 -30.02
C SER A 157 -13.08 19.33 -30.05
N GLN A 158 -13.75 18.18 -30.05
CA GLN A 158 -15.22 18.13 -30.10
C GLN A 158 -15.88 18.56 -28.79
N ILE A 159 -15.34 18.16 -27.64
CA ILE A 159 -15.81 18.61 -26.34
C ILE A 159 -15.60 20.11 -26.20
N PHE A 160 -14.42 20.61 -26.58
CA PHE A 160 -14.07 22.02 -26.39
C PHE A 160 -14.84 22.95 -27.32
N ASN A 161 -15.25 22.46 -28.49
CA ASN A 161 -16.08 23.20 -29.43
C ASN A 161 -17.59 22.97 -29.25
N GLY A 162 -18.01 22.33 -28.15
CA GLY A 162 -19.44 22.15 -27.83
C GLY A 162 -20.21 21.24 -28.80
N LYS A 163 -19.53 20.28 -29.44
CA LYS A 163 -20.11 19.39 -30.46
C LYS A 163 -20.67 18.07 -29.91
N ALA A 164 -20.88 17.98 -28.59
CA ALA A 164 -21.42 16.78 -27.97
C ALA A 164 -22.93 16.64 -28.23
N ASP A 165 -23.39 15.40 -28.33
CA ASP A 165 -24.79 15.08 -28.65
C ASP A 165 -25.67 15.12 -27.40
N LYS A 166 -26.89 15.65 -27.52
CA LYS A 166 -27.91 15.56 -26.44
C LYS A 166 -28.59 14.20 -26.38
N GLU A 167 -28.67 13.53 -27.54
CA GLU A 167 -29.22 12.20 -27.64
C GLU A 167 -28.13 11.15 -27.47
N VAL A 168 -28.53 9.96 -27.02
CA VAL A 168 -27.59 8.85 -26.83
C VAL A 168 -27.08 8.39 -28.20
N PRO A 169 -25.76 8.46 -28.47
CA PRO A 169 -25.21 8.07 -29.76
C PRO A 169 -25.30 6.55 -29.97
N PRO A 170 -25.36 6.07 -31.23
CA PRO A 170 -25.35 4.64 -31.51
C PRO A 170 -24.03 4.00 -31.03
N PRO A 171 -24.05 2.69 -30.69
CA PRO A 171 -22.84 1.96 -30.30
C PRO A 171 -21.70 2.13 -31.31
N LEU A 172 -20.53 2.53 -30.81
CA LEU A 172 -19.33 2.70 -31.61
C LEU A 172 -18.53 1.41 -31.64
N LYS A 173 -18.17 0.96 -32.85
CA LYS A 173 -17.21 -0.12 -33.08
C LYS A 173 -16.00 0.44 -33.83
N SER A 174 -14.87 0.56 -33.15
CA SER A 174 -13.64 1.07 -33.75
C SER A 174 -12.85 -0.01 -34.49
N ARG A 175 -12.47 0.28 -35.73
CA ARG A 175 -11.60 -0.62 -36.54
C ARG A 175 -10.14 -0.49 -36.15
N LYS A 176 -9.73 0.74 -35.80
CA LYS A 176 -8.36 1.08 -35.36
C LYS A 176 -8.12 0.76 -33.87
N LYS A 177 -9.15 0.25 -33.19
CA LYS A 177 -9.19 0.00 -31.75
C LYS A 177 -8.86 1.25 -30.92
N SER A 178 -9.27 2.41 -31.43
CA SER A 178 -8.99 3.71 -30.83
C SER A 178 -10.29 4.40 -30.40
N ALA A 179 -11.31 3.64 -30.00
CA ALA A 179 -12.58 4.21 -29.57
C ALA A 179 -12.36 5.07 -28.31
N THR A 180 -12.90 6.28 -28.31
CA THR A 180 -12.90 7.21 -27.20
C THR A 180 -14.31 7.69 -26.94
N GLY A 181 -14.62 8.06 -25.70
CA GLY A 181 -15.94 8.56 -25.37
C GLY A 181 -15.98 9.37 -24.10
N ALA A 182 -17.06 10.15 -23.95
CA ALA A 182 -17.28 10.98 -22.79
C ALA A 182 -18.77 11.01 -22.39
N LEU A 183 -19.01 11.04 -21.08
CA LEU A 183 -20.29 11.41 -20.48
C LEU A 183 -20.14 12.80 -19.87
N ILE A 184 -20.95 13.77 -20.30
CA ILE A 184 -20.86 15.16 -19.84
C ILE A 184 -22.05 15.46 -18.93
N VAL A 185 -21.75 15.88 -17.71
CA VAL A 185 -22.71 16.07 -16.63
C VAL A 185 -22.62 17.51 -16.12
N PRO A 186 -23.75 18.24 -16.01
CA PRO A 186 -23.75 19.55 -15.36
C PRO A 186 -23.58 19.37 -13.84
N LEU A 187 -22.70 20.19 -13.25
CA LEU A 187 -22.39 20.18 -11.83
C LEU A 187 -22.61 21.58 -11.25
N THR A 188 -23.70 21.76 -10.49
CA THR A 188 -24.02 23.05 -9.87
C THR A 188 -22.99 23.41 -8.79
N HIS A 189 -22.84 24.70 -8.50
CA HIS A 189 -21.99 25.15 -7.40
C HIS A 189 -22.36 24.44 -6.09
N LYS A 190 -21.36 24.11 -5.27
CA LYS A 190 -21.52 23.41 -3.97
C LYS A 190 -22.23 22.05 -4.05
N SER A 191 -22.23 21.42 -5.22
CA SER A 191 -22.74 20.06 -5.39
C SER A 191 -21.61 19.08 -5.72
N GLY A 192 -21.87 17.79 -5.48
CA GLY A 192 -20.95 16.71 -5.82
C GLY A 192 -21.43 15.91 -7.03
N LEU A 193 -20.50 15.21 -7.68
CA LEU A 193 -20.75 14.17 -8.69
C LEU A 193 -19.92 12.94 -8.32
N ARG A 194 -20.56 11.78 -8.22
CA ARG A 194 -19.87 10.51 -8.05
C ARG A 194 -19.86 9.71 -9.35
N PHE A 195 -18.72 9.16 -9.72
CA PHE A 195 -18.63 8.15 -10.78
C PHE A 195 -17.86 6.92 -10.33
N VAL A 196 -18.17 5.78 -10.96
CA VAL A 196 -17.62 4.47 -10.62
C VAL A 196 -17.10 3.77 -11.86
N ILE A 197 -15.91 3.18 -11.76
CA ILE A 197 -15.32 2.30 -12.76
C ILE A 197 -15.44 0.87 -12.23
N ALA A 198 -16.27 0.06 -12.88
CA ALA A 198 -16.58 -1.31 -12.46
C ALA A 198 -15.94 -2.35 -13.39
N PRO A 199 -15.40 -3.46 -12.84
CA PRO A 199 -14.73 -4.52 -13.61
C PRO A 199 -15.67 -5.49 -14.32
N THR A 200 -16.98 -5.24 -14.28
CA THR A 200 -18.01 -6.10 -14.87
C THR A 200 -19.22 -5.27 -15.32
N ILE A 201 -19.96 -5.80 -16.29
CA ILE A 201 -21.26 -5.27 -16.75
C ILE A 201 -22.44 -6.13 -16.28
N GLU A 202 -22.18 -7.28 -15.64
CA GLU A 202 -23.22 -8.24 -15.22
C GLU A 202 -24.25 -7.62 -14.29
N LYS A 203 -23.80 -6.72 -13.43
CA LYS A 203 -24.65 -5.96 -12.53
C LYS A 203 -24.26 -4.50 -12.58
N LYS A 204 -25.24 -3.65 -12.90
CA LYS A 204 -25.07 -2.21 -12.83
C LYS A 204 -24.81 -1.81 -11.37
N ILE A 205 -23.68 -1.14 -11.14
CA ILE A 205 -23.35 -0.59 -9.83
C ILE A 205 -23.96 0.80 -9.72
N ASP A 206 -24.81 1.00 -8.72
CA ASP A 206 -25.25 2.33 -8.30
C ASP A 206 -24.11 3.02 -7.54
N PRO A 207 -23.54 4.15 -8.03
CA PRO A 207 -22.51 4.88 -7.32
C PRO A 207 -22.87 5.24 -5.88
N GLY A 208 -24.14 5.53 -5.59
CA GLY A 208 -24.61 5.87 -4.24
C GLY A 208 -24.57 4.71 -3.25
N SER A 209 -24.52 3.47 -3.73
CA SER A 209 -24.48 2.27 -2.89
C SER A 209 -23.09 1.95 -2.31
N LEU A 210 -22.04 2.58 -2.85
CA LEU A 210 -20.65 2.34 -2.44
C LEU A 210 -20.27 3.19 -1.22
N PRO A 211 -19.39 2.66 -0.33
CA PRO A 211 -18.87 3.40 0.80
C PRO A 211 -18.16 4.71 0.41
N ASP A 212 -18.41 5.76 1.19
CA ASP A 212 -17.69 7.04 1.14
C ASP A 212 -16.23 6.87 1.60
N PHE A 213 -15.36 7.79 1.19
CA PHE A 213 -13.93 7.71 1.49
C PHE A 213 -13.63 7.67 3.00
N SER A 214 -14.41 8.36 3.84
CA SER A 214 -14.22 8.39 5.29
C SER A 214 -14.40 7.02 5.95
N ARG A 215 -15.32 6.21 5.42
CA ARG A 215 -15.51 4.83 5.85
C ARG A 215 -14.34 3.94 5.43
N VAL A 216 -13.75 4.20 4.27
CA VAL A 216 -12.55 3.50 3.80
C VAL A 216 -11.34 3.86 4.67
N GLU A 217 -11.14 5.14 4.99
CA GLU A 217 -10.10 5.57 5.94
C GLU A 217 -10.26 4.92 7.31
N THR A 218 -11.49 4.89 7.84
CA THR A 218 -11.79 4.25 9.12
C THR A 218 -11.48 2.75 9.07
N GLY A 219 -11.84 2.06 7.99
CA GLY A 219 -11.56 0.64 7.80
C GLY A 219 -10.06 0.32 7.82
N TRP A 220 -9.28 1.07 7.05
CA TRP A 220 -7.82 0.94 7.06
C TRP A 220 -7.20 1.30 8.41
N GLY A 221 -7.72 2.34 9.08
CA GLY A 221 -7.29 2.70 10.43
C GLY A 221 -7.50 1.58 11.45
N GLN A 222 -8.65 0.89 11.40
CA GLN A 222 -8.91 -0.26 12.28
C GLN A 222 -8.02 -1.46 11.95
N ARG A 223 -7.80 -1.76 10.66
CA ARG A 223 -6.90 -2.84 10.24
C ARG A 223 -5.48 -2.62 10.75
N LEU A 224 -5.02 -1.37 10.70
CA LEU A 224 -3.69 -0.98 11.17
C LEU A 224 -3.60 -0.74 12.68
N LYS A 225 -4.60 -1.12 13.48
CA LYS A 225 -4.64 -0.79 14.92
C LYS A 225 -3.55 -1.51 15.74
N THR A 226 -3.19 -2.73 15.38
CA THR A 226 -2.24 -3.56 16.14
C THR A 226 -0.79 -3.39 15.68
N ARG A 227 -0.55 -2.56 14.65
CA ARG A 227 0.77 -2.41 14.06
C ARG A 227 1.79 -1.81 15.04
N ALA A 228 3.07 -2.00 14.72
CA ALA A 228 4.14 -1.21 15.28
C ALA A 228 4.00 0.27 14.87
N THR A 229 4.24 1.18 15.81
CA THR A 229 4.15 2.63 15.58
C THR A 229 5.52 3.26 15.58
N THR A 230 5.73 4.19 14.66
CA THR A 230 6.98 4.93 14.52
C THR A 230 6.69 6.42 14.44
N ASN A 231 7.58 7.21 15.01
CA ASN A 231 7.66 8.64 14.82
C ASN A 231 9.11 8.95 14.47
N LEU A 232 9.42 8.97 13.17
CA LEU A 232 10.77 9.11 12.64
C LEU A 232 10.97 10.52 12.06
N PRO A 233 12.18 11.10 12.14
CA PRO A 233 12.42 12.43 11.61
C PRO A 233 12.26 12.53 10.09
N ASN A 234 12.60 11.45 9.38
CA ASN A 234 12.38 11.22 7.95
C ASN A 234 12.64 9.72 7.65
N ASN A 235 12.74 9.34 6.37
CA ASN A 235 12.91 7.95 5.93
C ASN A 235 14.37 7.54 5.67
N ASP A 236 15.38 8.29 6.15
CA ASP A 236 16.79 8.04 5.80
C ASP A 236 17.31 6.67 6.28
N LEU A 237 16.74 6.11 7.36
CA LEU A 237 17.02 4.76 7.85
C LEU A 237 16.03 3.70 7.36
N GLY A 238 15.15 4.06 6.43
CA GLY A 238 14.00 3.23 6.05
C GLY A 238 12.92 3.24 7.14
N GLY A 239 12.20 2.13 7.26
CA GLY A 239 11.00 2.02 8.06
C GLY A 239 9.73 2.07 7.22
N LEU A 240 8.63 1.66 7.83
CA LEU A 240 7.32 1.66 7.20
C LEU A 240 6.41 2.67 7.90
N GLU A 241 5.96 3.63 7.12
CA GLU A 241 4.84 4.46 7.53
C GLU A 241 3.52 3.67 7.38
N PRO A 242 2.43 4.09 8.02
CA PRO A 242 1.13 3.42 7.87
C PRO A 242 0.70 3.21 6.41
N ARG A 243 1.01 4.16 5.53
CA ARG A 243 0.74 4.08 4.09
C ARG A 243 1.53 2.97 3.39
N ASP A 244 2.77 2.69 3.83
CA ASP A 244 3.60 1.64 3.26
C ASP A 244 3.06 0.25 3.65
N LEU A 245 2.53 0.12 4.87
CA LEU A 245 1.83 -1.09 5.30
C LEU A 245 0.54 -1.32 4.49
N VAL A 246 -0.25 -0.26 4.24
CA VAL A 246 -1.40 -0.36 3.32
C VAL A 246 -0.96 -0.82 1.93
N ASP A 247 0.13 -0.26 1.40
CA ASP A 247 0.63 -0.64 0.08
C ASP A 247 1.06 -2.12 0.05
N LEU A 248 1.73 -2.60 1.11
CA LEU A 248 2.02 -4.03 1.26
C LEU A 248 0.75 -4.88 1.32
N LEU A 249 -0.32 -4.39 1.97
CA LEU A 249 -1.59 -5.09 2.13
C LEU A 249 -2.40 -5.20 0.83
N ILE A 250 -2.34 -4.20 -0.05
CA ILE A 250 -3.04 -4.22 -1.35
C ILE A 250 -2.22 -4.87 -2.47
N LEU A 251 -0.89 -4.90 -2.36
CA LEU A 251 -0.03 -5.55 -3.34
C LEU A 251 -0.19 -7.07 -3.27
N ARG A 252 0.15 -7.73 -4.39
CA ARG A 252 0.21 -9.19 -4.45
C ARG A 252 1.07 -9.72 -3.30
N PRO A 253 0.60 -10.70 -2.51
CA PRO A 253 1.37 -11.26 -1.41
C PRO A 253 2.71 -11.81 -1.88
N THR A 254 3.75 -11.53 -1.11
CA THR A 254 5.09 -12.10 -1.27
C THR A 254 5.58 -12.60 0.09
N PRO A 255 6.48 -13.59 0.14
CA PRO A 255 7.05 -14.06 1.39
C PRO A 255 7.70 -12.93 2.19
N GLN A 256 8.45 -12.05 1.53
CA GLN A 256 9.09 -10.88 2.16
C GLN A 256 8.06 -9.88 2.68
N GLY A 257 6.98 -9.67 1.94
CA GLY A 257 5.86 -8.83 2.38
C GLY A 257 5.19 -9.39 3.63
N ALA A 258 4.96 -10.71 3.71
CA ALA A 258 4.40 -11.36 4.90
C ALA A 258 5.32 -11.26 6.12
N ILE A 259 6.64 -11.47 5.94
CA ILE A 259 7.63 -11.28 7.01
C ILE A 259 7.62 -9.83 7.51
N ARG A 260 7.54 -8.85 6.60
CA ARG A 260 7.43 -7.43 6.97
C ARG A 260 6.13 -7.12 7.71
N LEU A 261 4.99 -7.63 7.26
CA LEU A 261 3.71 -7.46 7.96
C LEU A 261 3.78 -8.04 9.39
N ALA A 262 4.31 -9.26 9.53
CA ALA A 262 4.52 -9.87 10.84
C ALA A 262 5.45 -9.03 11.72
N ALA A 263 6.61 -8.62 11.21
CA ALA A 263 7.56 -7.79 11.95
C ALA A 263 6.97 -6.44 12.41
N TRP A 264 6.02 -5.90 11.66
CA TRP A 264 5.35 -4.63 11.93
C TRP A 264 3.99 -4.79 12.64
N GLY A 265 3.73 -5.91 13.33
CA GLY A 265 2.55 -6.06 14.20
C GLY A 265 1.27 -6.55 13.53
N LEU A 266 1.33 -6.89 12.23
CA LEU A 266 0.19 -7.35 11.43
C LEU A 266 0.26 -8.87 11.21
N VAL A 267 0.21 -9.60 12.33
CA VAL A 267 0.36 -11.06 12.39
C VAL A 267 -0.77 -11.81 11.67
N ASP A 268 -2.01 -11.37 11.85
CA ASP A 268 -3.17 -12.04 11.24
C ASP A 268 -3.12 -11.90 9.71
N ASP A 269 -2.76 -10.70 9.21
CA ASP A 269 -2.53 -10.46 7.78
C ASP A 269 -1.39 -11.31 7.21
N ALA A 270 -0.29 -11.45 7.96
CA ALA A 270 0.84 -12.28 7.55
C ALA A 270 0.46 -13.76 7.49
N SER A 271 -0.24 -14.25 8.51
CA SER A 271 -0.73 -15.63 8.62
C SER A 271 -1.68 -15.99 7.47
N GLU A 272 -2.68 -15.15 7.19
CA GLU A 272 -3.64 -15.35 6.09
C GLU A 272 -2.93 -15.47 4.73
N ARG A 273 -1.94 -14.61 4.48
CA ARG A 273 -1.14 -14.60 3.25
C ARG A 273 -0.32 -15.87 3.08
N ILE A 274 0.30 -16.34 4.16
CA ILE A 274 1.08 -17.58 4.15
C ILE A 274 0.16 -18.78 3.93
N ALA A 275 -1.00 -18.82 4.60
CA ALA A 275 -1.96 -19.91 4.49
C ALA A 275 -2.59 -20.04 3.09
N SER A 276 -2.75 -18.92 2.39
CA SER A 276 -3.37 -18.88 1.05
C SER A 276 -2.37 -19.02 -0.11
N ALA A 277 -1.07 -19.10 0.18
CA ALA A 277 -0.03 -19.11 -0.84
C ALA A 277 0.25 -20.50 -1.42
N ASP A 278 0.65 -20.54 -2.69
CA ASP A 278 1.22 -21.75 -3.30
C ASP A 278 2.53 -22.12 -2.58
N PRO A 279 2.65 -23.35 -2.02
CA PRO A 279 3.82 -23.73 -1.22
C PRO A 279 5.14 -23.66 -1.99
N ASN A 280 6.12 -22.95 -1.41
CA ASN A 280 7.51 -22.94 -1.88
C ASN A 280 8.47 -22.66 -0.70
N PRO A 281 9.79 -22.86 -0.87
CA PRO A 281 10.76 -22.66 0.20
C PRO A 281 10.75 -21.26 0.82
N GLN A 282 10.44 -20.22 0.05
CA GLN A 282 10.39 -18.86 0.56
C GLN A 282 9.18 -18.64 1.49
N TRP A 283 8.02 -19.23 1.17
CA TRP A 283 6.85 -19.23 2.05
C TRP A 283 7.06 -20.08 3.31
N LEU A 284 7.84 -21.15 3.24
CA LEU A 284 8.28 -21.88 4.44
C LEU A 284 9.09 -20.96 5.36
N SER A 285 10.04 -20.20 4.83
CA SER A 285 10.79 -19.22 5.61
C SER A 285 9.88 -18.16 6.24
N ALA A 286 8.85 -17.68 5.53
CA ALA A 286 7.88 -16.75 6.08
C ALA A 286 7.04 -17.36 7.22
N ALA A 287 6.63 -18.62 7.10
CA ALA A 287 5.93 -19.36 8.16
C ALA A 287 6.80 -19.53 9.42
N ILE A 288 8.09 -19.85 9.23
CA ILE A 288 9.04 -19.97 10.34
C ILE A 288 9.26 -18.60 11.01
N GLU A 289 9.43 -17.52 10.24
CA GLU A 289 9.54 -16.16 10.79
C GLU A 289 8.30 -15.72 11.57
N LEU A 290 7.10 -16.07 11.07
CA LEU A 290 5.84 -15.82 11.78
C LEU A 290 5.85 -16.53 13.15
N TRP A 291 6.20 -17.81 13.16
CA TRP A 291 6.31 -18.59 14.39
C TRP A 291 7.34 -18.01 15.35
N ILE A 292 8.56 -17.73 14.88
CA ILE A 292 9.66 -17.26 15.73
C ILE A 292 9.26 -15.97 16.46
N ARG A 293 8.59 -15.04 15.77
CA ARG A 293 8.24 -13.70 16.28
C ARG A 293 7.02 -13.67 17.22
N TYR A 294 6.08 -14.60 17.06
CA TYR A 294 4.80 -14.55 17.80
C TYR A 294 4.54 -15.73 18.71
N ARG A 295 5.12 -16.90 18.42
CA ARG A 295 4.88 -18.15 19.17
C ARG A 295 3.38 -18.50 19.33
N ARG A 296 2.56 -18.09 18.35
CA ARG A 296 1.13 -18.38 18.25
C ARG A 296 0.91 -19.71 17.54
N VAL A 297 0.65 -20.76 18.31
CA VAL A 297 0.44 -22.12 17.77
C VAL A 297 -0.89 -22.21 17.00
N GLU A 298 -1.86 -21.39 17.37
CA GLU A 298 -3.18 -21.27 16.75
C GLU A 298 -3.11 -20.86 15.26
N ASP A 299 -2.01 -20.25 14.81
CA ASP A 299 -1.81 -19.91 13.40
C ASP A 299 -1.45 -21.13 12.53
N PHE A 300 -1.25 -22.31 13.15
CA PHE A 300 -0.78 -23.54 12.48
C PHE A 300 -1.70 -24.77 12.69
N LEU A 301 -2.67 -24.72 13.61
CA LEU A 301 -3.52 -25.87 13.95
C LEU A 301 -4.84 -25.98 13.15
N PRO A 302 -5.64 -24.89 12.96
CA PRO A 302 -6.92 -24.96 12.24
C PRO A 302 -6.85 -25.41 10.77
N SER A 303 -8.00 -25.74 10.17
CA SER A 303 -8.10 -26.16 8.76
C SER A 303 -7.70 -25.06 7.77
N ASN A 304 -7.95 -23.79 8.10
CA ASN A 304 -7.59 -22.59 7.34
C ASN A 304 -6.25 -21.97 7.79
N ALA A 305 -5.49 -22.67 8.63
CA ALA A 305 -4.22 -22.22 9.18
C ALA A 305 -3.05 -22.51 8.22
N VAL A 306 -1.87 -21.96 8.54
CA VAL A 306 -0.64 -22.22 7.80
C VAL A 306 -0.31 -23.71 7.84
N LYS A 307 -0.28 -24.37 6.66
CA LYS A 307 0.02 -25.80 6.55
C LYS A 307 1.52 -26.01 6.37
N ILE A 308 2.17 -26.57 7.40
CA ILE A 308 3.62 -26.82 7.40
C ILE A 308 4.02 -27.97 6.47
N GLU A 309 3.25 -29.05 6.40
CA GLU A 309 3.60 -30.22 5.59
C GLU A 309 3.80 -29.89 4.08
N PRO A 310 2.89 -29.18 3.39
CA PRO A 310 3.12 -28.76 2.00
C PRO A 310 4.34 -27.84 1.84
N LEU A 311 4.59 -26.95 2.80
CA LEU A 311 5.72 -26.02 2.78
C LEU A 311 7.05 -26.77 2.93
N VAL A 312 7.14 -27.73 3.85
CA VAL A 312 8.33 -28.58 4.03
C VAL A 312 8.56 -29.47 2.79
N ARG A 313 7.49 -30.05 2.22
CA ARG A 313 7.59 -30.85 0.99
C ARG A 313 8.06 -30.06 -0.23
N SER A 314 7.91 -28.74 -0.22
CA SER A 314 8.38 -27.88 -1.30
C SER A 314 9.91 -27.72 -1.31
N LEU A 315 10.62 -28.10 -0.24
CA LEU A 315 12.09 -28.11 -0.19
C LEU A 315 12.65 -29.18 -1.13
N GLY A 316 13.45 -28.75 -2.11
CA GLY A 316 14.23 -29.62 -2.96
C GLY A 316 15.44 -30.21 -2.24
N LYS A 317 16.06 -31.25 -2.82
CA LYS A 317 17.25 -31.93 -2.25
C LYS A 317 18.46 -31.02 -2.00
N LYS A 318 18.54 -29.88 -2.71
CA LYS A 318 19.61 -28.89 -2.62
C LYS A 318 19.26 -27.70 -1.72
N ASP A 319 18.01 -27.60 -1.29
CA ASP A 319 17.57 -26.51 -0.43
C ASP A 319 18.00 -26.83 1.00
N ALA A 320 18.68 -25.88 1.63
CA ALA A 320 19.12 -26.00 3.01
C ALA A 320 18.69 -24.75 3.76
N LEU A 321 18.15 -24.94 4.95
CA LEU A 321 17.77 -23.86 5.83
C LEU A 321 18.99 -23.32 6.58
N GLY A 322 18.96 -22.03 6.90
CA GLY A 322 19.93 -21.43 7.82
C GLY A 322 19.69 -21.92 9.25
N GLN A 323 20.70 -21.83 10.11
CA GLN A 323 20.63 -22.34 11.50
C GLN A 323 19.43 -21.79 12.27
N VAL A 324 19.21 -20.47 12.24
CA VAL A 324 18.06 -19.81 12.90
C VAL A 324 16.71 -20.35 12.41
N LEU A 325 16.60 -20.63 11.11
CA LEU A 325 15.36 -21.18 10.54
C LEU A 325 15.17 -22.66 10.91
N THR A 326 16.26 -23.43 11.00
CA THR A 326 16.24 -24.81 11.47
C THR A 326 15.78 -24.88 12.93
N ASP A 327 16.32 -24.03 13.81
CA ASP A 327 15.90 -23.95 15.21
C ASP A 327 14.45 -23.49 15.34
N GLY A 328 14.04 -22.51 14.53
CA GLY A 328 12.66 -22.04 14.43
C GLY A 328 11.70 -23.15 14.01
N LEU A 329 12.02 -23.88 12.94
CA LEU A 329 11.21 -25.00 12.46
C LEU A 329 11.15 -26.14 13.47
N THR A 330 12.27 -26.48 14.11
CA THR A 330 12.33 -27.49 15.18
C THR A 330 11.41 -27.12 16.33
N SER A 331 11.48 -25.85 16.78
CA SER A 331 10.63 -25.33 17.83
C SER A 331 9.15 -25.33 17.44
N LEU A 332 8.84 -24.99 16.17
CA LEU A 332 7.48 -25.02 15.66
C LEU A 332 6.92 -26.45 15.64
N LEU A 333 7.69 -27.40 15.12
CA LEU A 333 7.30 -28.81 15.06
C LEU A 333 6.97 -29.35 16.46
N ARG A 334 7.82 -29.09 17.46
CA ARG A 334 7.52 -29.43 18.86
C ARG A 334 6.22 -28.79 19.35
N ALA A 335 6.01 -27.51 19.05
CA ALA A 335 4.82 -26.79 19.50
C ALA A 335 3.51 -27.34 18.89
N ILE A 336 3.55 -27.86 17.67
CA ILE A 336 2.39 -28.51 17.02
C ILE A 336 2.30 -30.01 17.31
N GLY A 337 3.17 -30.57 18.15
CA GLY A 337 3.17 -31.98 18.57
C GLY A 337 3.93 -32.95 17.65
N GLU A 338 4.74 -32.44 16.73
CA GLU A 338 5.54 -33.21 15.77
C GLU A 338 6.97 -33.48 16.29
N ASP A 339 7.08 -34.11 17.47
CA ASP A 339 8.35 -34.30 18.19
C ASP A 339 9.37 -35.14 17.42
N THR A 340 8.92 -36.19 16.73
CA THR A 340 9.79 -37.05 15.93
C THR A 340 10.43 -36.27 14.78
N ALA A 341 9.64 -35.48 14.05
CA ALA A 341 10.14 -34.66 12.95
C ALA A 341 11.12 -33.59 13.44
N ALA A 342 10.85 -32.99 14.62
CA ALA A 342 11.76 -32.05 15.26
C ALA A 342 13.10 -32.71 15.64
N GLN A 343 13.06 -33.94 16.16
CA GLN A 343 14.27 -34.68 16.51
C GLN A 343 15.09 -35.06 15.27
N ASP A 344 14.44 -35.52 14.21
CA ASP A 344 15.10 -35.85 12.95
C ASP A 344 15.77 -34.61 12.33
N LEU A 345 15.12 -33.46 12.36
CA LEU A 345 15.68 -32.21 11.86
C LEU A 345 16.92 -31.77 12.66
N THR A 346 16.88 -31.93 13.98
CA THR A 346 18.03 -31.65 14.87
C THR A 346 19.24 -32.52 14.51
N ASN A 347 19.00 -33.79 14.18
CA ASN A 347 20.06 -34.76 13.85
C ASN A 347 20.72 -34.49 12.48
N LEU A 348 20.04 -33.79 11.57
CA LEU A 348 20.53 -33.54 10.21
C LEU A 348 21.58 -32.41 10.13
N ASN A 349 21.73 -31.59 11.18
CA ASN A 349 22.69 -30.49 11.35
C ASN A 349 23.14 -29.79 10.04
N ARG A 350 22.17 -29.21 9.31
CA ARG A 350 22.44 -28.37 8.15
C ARG A 350 22.22 -26.91 8.53
N GLY A 351 23.28 -26.12 8.46
CA GLY A 351 23.23 -24.68 8.61
C GLY A 351 23.92 -24.00 7.43
N PHE A 352 23.31 -22.93 6.94
CA PHE A 352 23.94 -21.87 6.16
C PHE A 352 23.81 -20.54 6.92
N PRO A 353 24.72 -19.58 6.74
CA PRO A 353 24.55 -18.26 7.32
C PRO A 353 23.43 -17.46 6.62
N ASP A 354 22.72 -16.72 7.46
CA ASP A 354 21.88 -15.53 7.27
C ASP A 354 20.74 -15.54 6.24
N SER A 355 19.52 -15.56 6.79
CA SER A 355 18.38 -14.91 6.16
C SER A 355 18.69 -13.40 6.02
N LEU A 356 19.11 -12.98 4.83
CA LEU A 356 19.42 -11.60 4.43
C LEU A 356 18.23 -10.61 4.53
N LEU A 357 17.10 -11.03 5.09
CA LEU A 357 15.93 -10.19 5.19
C LEU A 357 16.00 -9.37 6.47
N ASN A 358 16.19 -8.07 6.29
CA ASN A 358 16.00 -7.09 7.34
C ASN A 358 14.60 -6.47 7.19
N PRO A 359 13.60 -6.93 7.96
CA PRO A 359 12.23 -6.41 7.86
C PRO A 359 12.07 -5.02 8.50
N PHE A 360 13.10 -4.51 9.18
CA PHE A 360 13.13 -3.22 9.86
C PHE A 360 14.02 -2.19 9.16
N ASP A 361 14.52 -2.50 7.96
CA ASP A 361 15.52 -1.69 7.25
C ASP A 361 16.70 -1.32 8.19
N GLU A 362 17.18 -0.08 8.25
CA GLU A 362 18.37 0.23 9.07
C GLU A 362 18.05 0.54 10.54
N LEU A 363 16.76 0.49 10.92
CA LEU A 363 16.27 0.84 12.26
C LEU A 363 16.63 -0.19 13.31
N VAL A 364 16.50 -1.48 12.98
CA VAL A 364 16.80 -2.60 13.87
C VAL A 364 17.46 -3.72 13.07
N SER A 365 18.49 -4.34 13.64
CA SER A 365 19.07 -5.58 13.13
C SER A 365 18.98 -6.67 14.19
N GLU A 366 18.61 -7.87 13.78
CA GLU A 366 18.48 -9.04 14.65
C GLU A 366 19.74 -9.90 14.52
N THR A 367 20.40 -10.19 15.63
CA THR A 367 21.59 -11.05 15.68
C THR A 367 21.26 -12.35 16.42
N ASN A 368 22.23 -13.26 16.46
CA ASN A 368 22.13 -14.50 17.23
C ASN A 368 22.17 -14.29 18.76
N GLU A 369 22.50 -13.08 19.21
CA GLU A 369 22.60 -12.74 20.64
C GLU A 369 21.52 -11.75 21.11
N GLY A 370 20.84 -11.06 20.18
CA GLY A 370 19.82 -10.09 20.51
C GLY A 370 19.49 -9.13 19.39
N VAL A 371 19.29 -7.85 19.75
CA VAL A 371 18.88 -6.78 18.83
C VAL A 371 19.87 -5.62 18.84
N GLN A 372 20.17 -5.11 17.66
CA GLN A 372 20.94 -3.89 17.46
C GLN A 372 20.00 -2.78 17.00
N LEU A 373 19.80 -1.79 17.85
CA LEU A 373 19.10 -0.56 17.51
C LEU A 373 20.03 0.29 16.65
N LEU A 374 19.56 0.83 15.53
CA LEU A 374 20.36 1.66 14.64
C LEU A 374 21.68 0.97 14.29
N SER A 375 21.60 -0.13 13.55
CA SER A 375 22.77 -0.96 13.21
C SER A 375 23.89 -0.20 12.47
N LYS A 376 23.55 0.94 11.86
CA LYS A 376 24.46 1.84 11.15
C LYS A 376 24.51 3.21 11.80
N GLN A 377 25.54 3.98 11.47
CA GLN A 377 25.72 5.35 11.95
C GLN A 377 24.47 6.19 11.69
N LEU A 378 24.02 6.92 12.70
CA LEU A 378 22.84 7.78 12.59
C LEU A 378 23.02 8.83 11.47
N PRO A 379 22.01 9.07 10.60
CA PRO A 379 22.07 10.10 9.59
C PRO A 379 22.12 11.50 10.21
N ARG A 380 22.85 12.42 9.57
CA ARG A 380 22.97 13.83 10.02
C ARG A 380 21.63 14.49 10.29
N SER A 381 20.66 14.21 9.43
CA SER A 381 19.29 14.73 9.46
C SER A 381 18.50 14.34 10.72
N TRP A 382 18.94 13.33 11.48
CA TRP A 382 18.30 12.82 12.70
C TRP A 382 18.98 13.31 13.99
N TYR A 383 20.21 13.84 13.92
CA TYR A 383 20.87 14.40 15.11
C TYR A 383 20.07 15.57 15.68
N GLY A 384 19.89 15.59 17.00
CA GLY A 384 19.10 16.59 17.70
C GLY A 384 17.57 16.47 17.50
N LYS A 385 17.09 15.43 16.81
CA LYS A 385 15.66 15.20 16.61
C LYS A 385 15.22 13.96 17.36
N ASP A 386 14.20 14.11 18.18
CA ASP A 386 13.60 13.01 18.90
C ASP A 386 12.91 12.03 17.94
N PHE A 387 12.98 10.74 18.26
CA PHE A 387 12.29 9.70 17.52
C PHE A 387 11.96 8.50 18.40
N GLU A 388 10.98 7.71 17.98
CA GLU A 388 10.53 6.55 18.73
C GLU A 388 9.92 5.48 17.84
N LEU A 389 10.03 4.25 18.31
CA LEU A 389 9.44 3.06 17.72
C LEU A 389 8.83 2.21 18.83
N HIS A 390 7.62 1.72 18.62
CA HIS A 390 6.90 0.91 19.61
C HIS A 390 6.28 -0.32 18.96
N GLY A 391 6.40 -1.46 19.63
CA GLY A 391 5.67 -2.68 19.27
C GLY A 391 6.19 -3.43 18.04
N MET A 392 7.48 -3.30 17.71
CA MET A 392 8.08 -4.11 16.65
C MET A 392 8.23 -5.57 17.10
N ALA A 393 7.77 -6.51 16.27
CA ALA A 393 7.86 -7.93 16.58
C ALA A 393 9.19 -8.50 16.08
N THR A 394 10.17 -8.63 16.97
CA THR A 394 11.48 -9.21 16.68
C THR A 394 11.49 -10.72 16.96
N ARG A 395 12.52 -11.43 16.50
CA ARG A 395 12.77 -12.84 16.82
C ARG A 395 13.02 -13.09 18.31
N TRP A 396 13.33 -12.04 19.05
CA TRP A 396 13.63 -12.05 20.48
C TRP A 396 12.42 -11.69 21.34
N GLY A 397 11.36 -11.16 20.73
CA GLY A 397 10.20 -10.61 21.43
C GLY A 397 9.80 -9.25 20.88
N LYS A 398 8.90 -8.57 21.58
CA LYS A 398 8.36 -7.28 21.16
C LYS A 398 9.22 -6.13 21.69
N LEU A 399 9.69 -5.28 20.78
CA LEU A 399 10.63 -4.20 21.04
C LEU A 399 9.97 -2.82 20.91
N GLY A 400 10.27 -1.95 21.86
CA GLY A 400 10.07 -0.50 21.78
C GLY A 400 11.33 0.24 22.22
N PHE A 401 11.63 1.36 21.57
CA PHE A 401 12.68 2.27 22.02
C PHE A 401 12.44 3.71 21.55
N ALA A 402 13.01 4.64 22.31
CA ALA A 402 12.93 6.06 22.03
C ALA A 402 14.30 6.71 22.23
N VAL A 403 14.60 7.69 21.40
CA VAL A 403 15.76 8.56 21.56
C VAL A 403 15.25 9.99 21.78
N ARG A 404 15.74 10.61 22.85
CA ARG A 404 15.41 11.99 23.25
C ARG A 404 16.68 12.80 23.40
N TRP A 405 16.78 13.94 22.73
CA TRP A 405 17.99 14.75 22.74
C TRP A 405 17.99 15.78 23.87
N HIS A 406 19.13 15.88 24.55
CA HIS A 406 19.41 16.86 25.60
C HIS A 406 20.73 17.54 25.29
N GLY A 407 20.69 18.55 24.40
CA GLY A 407 21.89 19.18 23.85
C GLY A 407 22.64 18.21 22.94
N GLU A 408 23.90 17.95 23.26
CA GLU A 408 24.76 17.02 22.49
C GLU A 408 24.57 15.55 22.90
N ASN A 409 23.96 15.28 24.06
CA ASN A 409 23.70 13.93 24.54
C ASN A 409 22.31 13.44 24.12
N ALA A 410 22.15 12.12 24.06
CA ALA A 410 20.90 11.47 23.69
C ALA A 410 20.48 10.48 24.79
N ALA A 411 19.31 10.67 25.39
CA ALA A 411 18.71 9.69 26.28
C ALA A 411 18.07 8.57 25.44
N LEU A 412 18.52 7.34 25.64
CA LEU A 412 17.92 6.12 25.10
C LEU A 412 17.00 5.51 26.14
N LEU A 413 15.73 5.35 25.78
CA LEU A 413 14.75 4.56 26.53
C LEU A 413 14.44 3.31 25.74
N TRP A 414 14.34 2.15 26.41
CA TRP A 414 13.96 0.91 25.75
C TRP A 414 13.03 0.08 26.62
N GLU A 415 12.22 -0.73 25.94
CA GLU A 415 11.33 -1.73 26.52
C GLU A 415 11.33 -2.95 25.59
N MET A 416 11.42 -4.13 26.18
CA MET A 416 11.46 -5.41 25.49
C MET A 416 10.61 -6.40 26.26
N GLU A 417 9.60 -6.96 25.59
CA GLU A 417 8.84 -8.12 26.07
C GLU A 417 9.46 -9.38 25.42
N PRO A 418 10.47 -10.02 26.03
CA PRO A 418 11.13 -11.16 25.42
C PRO A 418 10.22 -12.39 25.39
N HIS A 419 10.48 -13.31 24.45
CA HIS A 419 9.92 -14.66 24.57
C HIS A 419 10.42 -15.31 25.87
N LYS A 420 9.57 -16.12 26.52
CA LYS A 420 9.75 -16.61 27.90
C LYS A 420 11.11 -17.27 28.20
N ASP A 421 11.77 -17.81 27.18
CA ASP A 421 13.04 -18.56 27.31
C ASP A 421 14.27 -17.78 26.80
N LEU A 422 14.11 -16.49 26.46
CA LEU A 422 15.16 -15.68 25.84
C LEU A 422 15.53 -14.47 26.68
N VAL A 423 16.82 -14.12 26.68
CA VAL A 423 17.35 -12.90 27.28
C VAL A 423 18.19 -12.18 26.22
N PRO A 424 17.60 -11.25 25.44
CA PRO A 424 18.29 -10.60 24.34
C PRO A 424 19.31 -9.58 24.84
N LEU A 425 20.46 -9.52 24.18
CA LEU A 425 21.38 -8.39 24.28
C LEU A 425 20.85 -7.22 23.43
N ILE A 426 20.70 -6.05 24.03
CA ILE A 426 20.33 -4.81 23.34
C ILE A 426 21.59 -3.95 23.18
N THR A 427 21.86 -3.51 21.96
CA THR A 427 22.99 -2.61 21.62
C THR A 427 22.52 -1.47 20.72
N ILE A 428 23.27 -0.37 20.62
CA ILE A 428 22.93 0.77 19.76
C ILE A 428 24.15 1.33 18.99
N PRO A 429 24.80 0.51 18.13
CA PRO A 429 26.08 0.86 17.52
C PRO A 429 26.03 2.14 16.66
N GLY A 430 24.85 2.55 16.18
CA GLY A 430 24.65 3.76 15.41
C GLY A 430 24.78 5.07 16.20
N LEU A 431 24.68 5.00 17.53
CA LEU A 431 24.88 6.14 18.45
C LEU A 431 26.10 5.94 19.35
N GLN A 432 26.22 4.77 20.00
CA GLN A 432 27.30 4.47 20.94
C GLN A 432 27.64 2.98 20.90
N LYS A 433 28.82 2.63 20.38
CA LYS A 433 29.22 1.25 20.13
C LYS A 433 29.44 0.44 21.40
N GLU A 434 29.82 1.11 22.47
CA GLU A 434 30.17 0.52 23.76
C GLU A 434 28.91 0.20 24.58
N PHE A 435 27.76 0.76 24.22
CA PHE A 435 26.52 0.50 24.94
C PHE A 435 26.02 -0.93 24.66
N SER A 436 25.82 -1.69 25.74
CA SER A 436 25.12 -2.97 25.71
C SER A 436 24.40 -3.22 27.03
N THR A 437 23.26 -3.91 26.98
CA THR A 437 22.47 -4.27 28.16
C THR A 437 21.64 -5.53 27.90
N SER A 438 21.42 -6.34 28.93
CA SER A 438 20.47 -7.47 28.93
C SER A 438 19.19 -7.16 29.71
N LYS A 439 19.06 -5.94 30.26
CA LYS A 439 17.82 -5.51 30.91
C LYS A 439 16.73 -5.33 29.87
N THR A 440 15.54 -5.83 30.17
CA THR A 440 14.37 -5.74 29.29
C THR A 440 13.79 -4.32 29.22
N GLU A 441 14.03 -3.49 30.21
CA GLU A 441 13.62 -2.08 30.22
C GLU A 441 14.71 -1.20 30.84
N GLY A 442 14.71 0.07 30.47
CA GLY A 442 15.55 1.07 31.12
C GLY A 442 15.71 2.36 30.35
N GLU A 443 16.51 3.24 30.95
CA GLU A 443 16.93 4.52 30.40
C GLU A 443 18.44 4.69 30.62
N THR A 444 19.13 5.26 29.63
CA THR A 444 20.52 5.67 29.76
C THR A 444 20.79 6.94 28.97
N LEU A 445 21.74 7.75 29.43
CA LEU A 445 22.28 8.84 28.63
C LEU A 445 23.44 8.31 27.78
N LEU A 446 23.39 8.60 26.48
CA LEU A 446 24.43 8.31 25.51
C LEU A 446 25.14 9.61 25.13
N SER A 447 26.41 9.49 24.70
CA SER A 447 27.21 10.60 24.17
C SER A 447 27.60 10.31 22.72
N PRO A 448 26.68 10.54 21.74
CA PRO A 448 26.92 10.23 20.35
C PRO A 448 28.02 11.11 19.75
N LEU A 449 28.85 10.53 18.88
CA LEU A 449 29.83 11.29 18.12
C LEU A 449 29.20 11.80 16.82
N PRO A 450 29.00 13.12 16.64
CA PRO A 450 28.46 13.63 15.39
C PRO A 450 29.39 13.28 14.22
N PRO A 451 28.83 13.01 13.03
CA PRO A 451 29.64 12.68 11.85
C PRO A 451 30.56 13.85 11.50
N LYS A 452 31.86 13.57 11.33
CA LYS A 452 32.88 14.57 10.98
C LYS A 452 32.46 15.38 9.75
N ASP A 453 32.54 16.69 9.81
CA ASP A 453 32.31 17.55 8.64
C ASP A 453 33.36 17.29 7.57
N ASN A 454 32.89 16.79 6.41
CA ASN A 454 33.67 16.80 5.18
C ASN A 454 33.65 18.21 4.58
N ASN A 455 34.03 19.22 5.35
CA ASN A 455 34.57 20.44 4.76
C ASN A 455 36.07 20.21 4.56
N GLY A 456 36.38 19.51 3.47
CA GLY A 456 37.71 19.53 2.88
C GLY A 456 37.96 20.92 2.28
N THR A 457 38.33 21.87 3.13
CA THR A 457 39.08 23.06 2.72
C THR A 457 40.46 22.98 3.34
N SER A 458 41.42 22.57 2.52
CA SER A 458 42.79 23.07 2.52
C SER A 458 43.28 23.04 1.09
#